data_AF-B4RD34-F1
#
_entry.id   AF-B4RD34-F1
#
_cell.length_a   1.000
_cell.length_b   1.000
_cell.length_c   1.000
_cell.angle_alpha   90.00
_cell.angle_beta   90.00
_cell.angle_gamma   90.00
#
_symmetry.space_group_name_H-M   'P 1'
#
loop_
_entity.id
_entity.type
_entity.pdbx_description
1 polymer ?
#
loop_
_entity_poly.entity_id
_entity_poly.type
_entity_poly.pdbx_seq_one_letter_code
_entity_poly.pdbx_strand_id
1 'polypeptide(L)'
;MDVSVTVVSVSRPETTASVTRGAARFLTALGYAPLAEVTLPNGRRADLMALGPKGEIFIVEVKSGVEDFRTDQKWHEYLPYCDAFAFAVAPEFPREILPDEPGLIVADGFGGAILREAPVAPLAGARRKALTLAFGRLAAMRAGGAEAFTL
;
A
#
# COMPACT_ATOMS: atom_id res chain seq x y z
N MET A 1 4.36 -7.44 -44.01
CA MET A 1 4.22 -6.32 -43.06
C MET A 1 4.98 -6.75 -41.82
N ASP A 2 6.20 -6.25 -41.63
CA ASP A 2 6.97 -6.53 -40.42
C ASP A 2 6.42 -5.68 -39.27
N VAL A 3 5.94 -6.35 -38.23
CA VAL A 3 5.53 -5.71 -36.99
C VAL A 3 6.78 -5.58 -36.12
N SER A 4 7.35 -4.38 -36.04
CA SER A 4 8.39 -4.09 -35.08
C SER A 4 7.77 -3.96 -33.68
N VAL A 5 8.05 -4.93 -32.80
CA VAL A 5 7.70 -4.85 -31.39
C VAL A 5 8.78 -4.03 -30.68
N THR A 6 8.44 -2.82 -30.27
CA THR A 6 9.30 -2.03 -29.38
C THR A 6 9.00 -2.41 -27.94
N VAL A 7 9.98 -3.00 -27.26
CA VAL A 7 9.89 -3.24 -25.82
C VAL A 7 10.07 -1.89 -25.12
N VAL A 8 8.99 -1.33 -24.60
CA VAL A 8 9.03 -0.13 -23.76
C VAL A 8 9.29 -0.58 -22.33
N SER A 9 10.46 -0.23 -21.78
CA SER A 9 10.74 -0.43 -20.35
C SER A 9 10.10 0.71 -19.56
N VAL A 10 9.16 0.39 -18.68
CA VAL A 10 8.57 1.35 -17.73
C VAL A 10 9.60 1.66 -16.63
N SER A 11 9.78 2.94 -16.31
CA SER A 11 10.71 3.34 -15.24
C SER A 11 10.17 2.97 -13.86
N ARG A 12 11.06 2.83 -12.86
CA ARG A 12 10.64 2.54 -11.48
C ARG A 12 9.61 3.53 -10.93
N PRO A 13 9.78 4.87 -11.07
CA PRO A 13 8.77 5.82 -10.61
C PRO A 13 7.40 5.64 -11.28
N GLU A 14 7.38 5.33 -12.57
CA GLU A 14 6.14 5.04 -13.30
C GLU A 14 5.49 3.75 -12.81
N THR A 15 6.29 2.71 -12.54
CA THR A 15 5.82 1.47 -11.91
C THR A 15 5.24 1.73 -10.53
N THR A 16 5.94 2.46 -9.66
CA THR A 16 5.43 2.86 -8.34
C THR A 16 4.09 3.56 -8.48
N ALA A 17 4.00 4.61 -9.29
CA ALA A 17 2.77 5.38 -9.48
C ALA A 17 1.62 4.53 -10.05
N SER A 18 1.94 3.58 -10.95
CA SER A 18 0.99 2.64 -11.53
C SER A 18 0.42 1.69 -10.48
N VAL A 19 1.30 0.97 -9.76
CA VAL A 19 0.94 -0.01 -8.74
C VAL A 19 0.20 0.64 -7.56
N THR A 20 0.69 1.79 -7.05
CA THR A 20 0.01 2.55 -5.98
C THR A 20 -1.42 2.91 -6.39
N ARG A 21 -1.62 3.39 -7.63
CA ARG A 21 -2.94 3.74 -8.13
C ARG A 21 -3.86 2.52 -8.26
N GLY A 22 -3.35 1.41 -8.79
CA GLY A 22 -4.10 0.16 -8.89
C GLY A 22 -4.53 -0.39 -7.56
N ALA A 23 -3.58 -0.49 -6.63
CA ALA A 23 -3.82 -0.97 -5.28
C ALA A 23 -4.85 -0.08 -4.57
N ALA A 24 -4.74 1.25 -4.67
CA ALA A 24 -5.74 2.15 -4.12
C ALA A 24 -7.13 1.94 -4.74
N ARG A 25 -7.25 1.84 -6.07
CA ARG A 25 -8.53 1.57 -6.74
C ARG A 25 -9.13 0.23 -6.32
N PHE A 26 -8.29 -0.79 -6.20
CA PHE A 26 -8.70 -2.11 -5.75
C PHE A 26 -9.21 -2.09 -4.32
N LEU A 27 -8.50 -1.43 -3.40
CA LEU A 27 -8.95 -1.24 -2.02
C LEU A 27 -10.30 -0.53 -1.95
N THR A 28 -10.51 0.51 -2.77
CA THR A 28 -11.81 1.18 -2.91
C THR A 28 -12.90 0.23 -3.38
N ALA A 29 -12.61 -0.64 -4.36
CA ALA A 29 -13.56 -1.65 -4.83
C ALA A 29 -13.92 -2.68 -3.73
N LEU A 30 -13.01 -2.94 -2.78
CA LEU A 30 -13.27 -3.76 -1.60
C LEU A 30 -14.00 -3.01 -0.46
N GLY A 31 -14.31 -1.72 -0.63
CA GLY A 31 -15.00 -0.90 0.36
C GLY A 31 -14.09 -0.22 1.39
N TYR A 32 -12.78 -0.22 1.18
CA TYR A 32 -11.84 0.56 1.98
C TYR A 32 -11.68 1.98 1.43
N ALA A 33 -11.36 2.93 2.30
CA ALA A 33 -10.93 4.28 1.91
C ALA A 33 -9.40 4.40 1.99
N PRO A 34 -8.66 4.35 0.87
CA PRO A 34 -7.20 4.45 0.87
C PRO A 34 -6.71 5.89 0.95
N LEU A 35 -5.55 6.07 1.58
CA LEU A 35 -4.78 7.29 1.61
C LEU A 35 -3.31 6.96 1.34
N ALA A 36 -2.66 7.68 0.43
CA ALA A 36 -1.25 7.45 0.08
C ALA A 36 -0.27 8.16 1.02
N GLU A 37 0.98 7.71 1.07
CA GLU A 37 2.09 8.41 1.76
C GLU A 37 1.74 8.80 3.20
N VAL A 38 1.40 7.82 4.04
CA VAL A 38 0.93 8.05 5.42
C VAL A 38 2.06 7.82 6.41
N THR A 39 2.51 8.88 7.07
CA THR A 39 3.52 8.75 8.13
C THR A 39 2.90 8.05 9.34
N LEU A 40 3.56 7.02 9.87
CA LEU A 40 3.15 6.27 11.05
C LEU A 40 3.82 6.85 12.31
N PRO A 41 3.31 6.57 13.52
CA PRO A 41 3.88 7.09 14.78
C PRO A 41 5.35 6.74 15.04
N ASN A 42 5.92 5.73 14.38
CA ASN A 42 7.35 5.40 14.43
C ASN A 42 8.20 6.19 13.42
N GLY A 43 7.61 7.15 12.70
CA GLY A 43 8.28 7.93 11.65
C GLY A 43 8.46 7.19 10.32
N ARG A 44 8.01 5.94 10.19
CA ARG A 44 7.91 5.26 8.88
C ARG A 44 6.82 5.89 8.04
N ARG A 45 6.86 5.69 6.73
CA ARG A 45 5.82 6.14 5.82
C ARG A 45 5.27 4.94 5.09
N ALA A 46 3.98 4.67 5.26
CA ALA A 46 3.25 3.66 4.51
C ALA A 46 2.89 4.23 3.13
N ASP A 47 3.15 3.45 2.07
CA ASP A 47 2.77 3.86 0.71
C ASP A 47 1.25 4.02 0.59
N LEU A 48 0.49 3.08 1.17
CA LEU A 48 -0.95 3.17 1.33
C LEU A 48 -1.36 2.74 2.75
N MET A 49 -2.23 3.53 3.36
CA MET A 49 -3.01 3.12 4.53
C MET A 49 -4.48 3.23 4.15
N ALA A 50 -5.29 2.23 4.46
CA ALA A 50 -6.70 2.20 4.10
C ALA A 50 -7.60 1.91 5.29
N LEU A 51 -8.68 2.68 5.41
CA LEU A 51 -9.67 2.56 6.48
C LEU A 51 -10.90 1.78 5.98
N GLY A 52 -11.19 0.65 6.64
CA GLY A 52 -12.35 -0.18 6.35
C GLY A 52 -13.64 0.35 7.01
N PRO A 53 -14.81 -0.16 6.60
CA PRO A 53 -16.11 0.32 7.06
C PRO A 53 -16.39 0.06 8.54
N LYS A 54 -15.65 -0.86 9.20
CA LYS A 54 -15.76 -1.10 10.64
C LYS A 54 -14.55 -0.53 11.41
N GLY A 55 -13.72 0.28 10.74
CA GLY A 55 -12.53 0.89 11.33
C GLY A 55 -11.30 -0.02 11.28
N GLU A 56 -11.29 -1.05 10.42
CA GLU A 56 -10.11 -1.84 10.11
C GLU A 56 -9.05 -0.97 9.42
N ILE A 57 -7.77 -1.19 9.74
CA ILE A 57 -6.66 -0.50 9.13
C ILE A 57 -5.87 -1.52 8.31
N PHE A 58 -5.80 -1.30 7.01
CA PHE A 58 -4.99 -2.10 6.09
C PHE A 58 -3.82 -1.26 5.58
N ILE A 59 -2.58 -1.67 5.85
CA ILE A 59 -1.39 -1.07 5.25
C ILE A 59 -0.99 -1.89 4.02
N VAL A 60 -0.71 -1.20 2.92
CA VAL A 60 -0.20 -1.79 1.69
C VAL A 60 1.09 -1.08 1.30
N GLU A 61 2.17 -1.85 1.19
CA GLU A 61 3.50 -1.36 0.83
C GLU A 61 3.83 -1.75 -0.62
N VAL A 62 4.13 -0.77 -1.46
CA VAL A 62 4.36 -0.95 -2.89
C VAL A 62 5.81 -1.32 -3.15
N LYS A 63 6.05 -2.43 -3.86
CA LYS A 63 7.39 -2.81 -4.34
C LYS A 63 7.47 -2.66 -5.85
N SER A 64 8.12 -1.57 -6.26
CA SER A 64 8.30 -1.17 -7.66
C SER A 64 9.36 -1.98 -8.41
N GLY A 65 10.13 -2.79 -7.69
CA GLY A 65 11.14 -3.68 -8.26
C GLY A 65 11.88 -4.50 -7.20
N VAL A 66 12.72 -5.43 -7.65
CA VAL A 66 13.45 -6.36 -6.78
C VAL A 66 14.35 -5.64 -5.78
N GLU A 67 15.03 -4.58 -6.22
CA GLU A 67 15.93 -3.81 -5.36
C GLU A 67 15.16 -3.10 -4.23
N ASP A 68 13.99 -2.52 -4.56
CA ASP A 68 13.09 -1.87 -3.61
C ASP A 68 12.76 -2.79 -2.43
N PHE A 69 12.34 -4.02 -2.77
CA PHE A 69 12.05 -5.06 -1.79
C PHE A 69 13.30 -5.47 -0.99
N ARG A 70 14.44 -5.70 -1.64
CA ARG A 70 15.68 -6.11 -0.95
C ARG A 70 16.22 -5.06 0.02
N THR A 71 16.01 -3.78 -0.28
CA THR A 71 16.45 -2.67 0.56
C THR A 71 15.49 -2.37 1.70
N ASP A 72 14.20 -2.66 1.53
CA ASP A 72 13.22 -2.53 2.61
C ASP A 72 13.27 -3.73 3.56
N GLN A 73 14.21 -3.65 4.49
CA GLN A 73 14.36 -4.63 5.56
C GLN A 73 13.50 -4.28 6.79
N LYS A 74 12.68 -3.22 6.71
CA LYS A 74 12.00 -2.65 7.88
C LYS A 74 10.48 -2.68 7.79
N TRP A 75 9.91 -3.23 6.72
CA TRP A 75 8.47 -3.45 6.55
C TRP A 75 7.77 -4.07 7.78
N HIS A 76 8.44 -4.93 8.55
CA HIS A 76 7.90 -5.49 9.79
C HIS A 76 7.56 -4.45 10.88
N GLU A 77 8.15 -3.25 10.82
CA GLU A 77 7.89 -2.15 11.76
C GLU A 77 6.49 -1.53 11.55
N TYR A 78 5.79 -1.91 10.47
CA TYR A 78 4.47 -1.41 10.09
C TYR A 78 3.36 -2.28 10.72
N LEU A 79 3.65 -3.54 11.05
CA LEU A 79 2.70 -4.51 11.60
C LEU A 79 2.00 -4.02 12.89
N PRO A 80 2.64 -3.31 13.83
CA PRO A 80 1.96 -2.77 15.02
C PRO A 80 0.93 -1.66 14.73
N TYR A 81 0.79 -1.23 13.48
CA TYR A 81 -0.03 -0.09 13.05
C TYR A 81 -1.15 -0.48 12.08
N CYS A 82 -1.39 -1.76 11.84
CA CYS A 82 -2.48 -2.24 10.99
C CYS A 82 -3.10 -3.53 11.52
N ASP A 83 -4.31 -3.82 11.05
CA ASP A 83 -4.99 -5.11 11.23
C ASP A 83 -4.56 -6.12 10.17
N ALA A 84 -4.17 -5.63 9.00
CA ALA A 84 -3.70 -6.41 7.87
C ALA A 84 -2.57 -5.65 7.17
N PHE A 85 -1.59 -6.40 6.67
CA PHE A 85 -0.47 -5.88 5.90
C PHE A 85 -0.31 -6.69 4.62
N ALA A 86 -0.05 -6.01 3.49
CA ALA A 86 0.25 -6.67 2.23
C ALA A 86 1.34 -5.91 1.46
N PHE A 87 2.11 -6.65 0.68
CA PHE A 87 2.86 -6.04 -0.42
C PHE A 87 1.94 -5.85 -1.63
N ALA A 88 2.11 -4.74 -2.36
CA ALA A 88 1.56 -4.56 -3.69
C ALA A 88 2.68 -4.52 -4.72
N VAL A 89 2.58 -5.34 -5.77
CA VAL A 89 3.59 -5.45 -6.82
C VAL A 89 2.96 -5.42 -8.22
N ALA A 90 3.78 -5.06 -9.22
CA ALA A 90 3.37 -5.16 -10.62
C ALA A 90 3.20 -6.63 -11.06
N PRO A 91 2.38 -6.93 -12.08
CA PRO A 91 2.20 -8.29 -12.59
C PRO A 91 3.50 -9.00 -12.98
N GLU A 92 4.49 -8.23 -13.44
CA GLU A 92 5.80 -8.71 -13.91
C GLU A 92 6.82 -8.89 -12.78
N PHE A 93 6.48 -8.55 -11.54
CA PHE A 93 7.38 -8.69 -10.39
C PHE A 93 7.68 -10.18 -10.12
N PRO A 94 8.95 -10.58 -9.88
CA PRO A 94 9.30 -11.97 -9.56
C PRO A 94 8.88 -12.31 -8.13
N ARG A 95 7.63 -12.75 -7.96
CA ARG A 95 6.97 -12.96 -6.65
C ARG A 95 7.61 -14.06 -5.82
N GLU A 96 8.39 -14.93 -6.44
CA GLU A 96 9.08 -16.07 -5.81
C GLU A 96 10.16 -15.62 -4.81
N ILE A 97 10.58 -14.34 -4.87
CA ILE A 97 11.51 -13.76 -3.89
C ILE A 97 10.82 -13.27 -2.62
N LEU A 98 9.49 -13.10 -2.67
CA LEU A 98 8.72 -12.59 -1.54
C LEU A 98 8.54 -13.69 -0.50
N PRO A 99 8.51 -13.36 0.79
CA PRO A 99 8.18 -14.32 1.83
C PRO A 99 6.75 -14.86 1.67
N ASP A 100 6.48 -16.01 2.28
CA ASP A 100 5.16 -16.66 2.29
C ASP A 100 4.11 -15.83 3.03
N GLU A 101 4.53 -14.99 3.98
CA GLU A 101 3.73 -13.96 4.64
C GLU A 101 4.50 -12.64 4.57
N PRO A 102 3.85 -11.48 4.40
CA PRO A 102 2.43 -11.18 4.67
C PRO A 102 1.55 -11.29 3.41
N GLY A 103 0.40 -10.61 3.36
CA GLY A 103 -0.49 -10.63 2.18
C GLY A 103 0.17 -10.13 0.89
N LEU A 104 -0.42 -10.46 -0.25
CA LEU A 104 0.08 -10.07 -1.57
C LEU A 104 -1.04 -9.61 -2.49
N ILE A 105 -0.91 -8.38 -2.97
CA ILE A 105 -1.73 -7.77 -4.01
C ILE A 105 -0.88 -7.65 -5.28
N VAL A 106 -1.45 -8.05 -6.41
CA VAL A 106 -0.90 -7.70 -7.73
C VAL A 106 -1.76 -6.61 -8.33
N ALA A 107 -1.15 -5.51 -8.74
CA ALA A 107 -1.86 -4.33 -9.20
C ALA A 107 -1.13 -3.63 -10.35
N ASP A 108 -1.91 -2.95 -11.19
CA ASP A 108 -1.44 -2.14 -12.31
C ASP A 108 -2.09 -0.75 -12.29
N GLY A 109 -2.01 0.02 -13.36
CA GLY A 109 -2.59 1.37 -13.38
C GLY A 109 -4.13 1.42 -13.28
N PHE A 110 -4.82 0.29 -13.40
CA PHE A 110 -6.26 0.19 -13.53
C PHE A 110 -6.92 -0.41 -12.30
N GLY A 111 -6.30 -1.40 -11.67
CA GLY A 111 -6.83 -2.06 -10.47
C GLY A 111 -5.84 -3.08 -9.91
N GLY A 112 -6.37 -4.14 -9.31
CA GLY A 112 -5.56 -5.21 -8.75
C GLY A 112 -6.38 -6.40 -8.29
N ALA A 113 -5.68 -7.40 -7.76
CA ALA A 113 -6.26 -8.61 -7.19
C ALA A 113 -5.43 -9.09 -5.99
N ILE A 114 -6.09 -9.69 -5.00
CA ILE A 114 -5.41 -10.42 -3.92
C ILE A 114 -4.97 -11.77 -4.49
N LEU A 115 -3.67 -12.03 -4.45
CA LEU A 115 -3.11 -13.36 -4.71
C LEU A 115 -2.88 -14.15 -3.43
N ARG A 116 -2.69 -13.45 -2.31
CA ARG A 116 -2.54 -14.05 -1.00
C ARG A 116 -3.19 -13.16 0.04
N GLU A 117 -4.14 -13.71 0.78
CA GLU A 117 -4.82 -13.00 1.87
C GLU A 117 -3.82 -12.58 2.94
N ALA A 118 -4.01 -11.37 3.48
CA ALA A 118 -3.21 -10.89 4.58
C ALA A 118 -3.67 -11.54 5.90
N PRO A 119 -2.76 -12.09 6.71
CA PRO A 119 -3.10 -12.52 8.07
C PRO A 119 -3.71 -11.35 8.85
N VAL A 120 -4.83 -11.62 9.54
CA VAL A 120 -5.52 -10.61 10.35
C VAL A 120 -4.96 -10.60 11.77
N ALA A 121 -4.41 -9.46 12.19
CA ALA A 121 -3.85 -9.22 13.51
C ALA A 121 -4.52 -7.98 14.15
N PRO A 122 -5.64 -8.14 14.89
CA PRO A 122 -6.43 -7.01 15.35
C PRO A 122 -5.66 -6.00 16.20
N LEU A 123 -5.76 -4.71 15.86
CA LEU A 123 -5.22 -3.62 16.66
C LEU A 123 -5.94 -3.46 17.99
N ALA A 124 -5.17 -3.18 19.03
CA ALA A 124 -5.70 -2.72 20.32
C ALA A 124 -6.57 -1.46 20.13
N GLY A 125 -7.69 -1.38 20.86
CA GLY A 125 -8.69 -0.32 20.68
C GLY A 125 -8.13 1.10 20.81
N ALA A 126 -7.23 1.34 21.77
CA ALA A 126 -6.57 2.64 21.93
C ALA A 126 -5.71 3.02 20.70
N ARG A 127 -4.98 2.05 20.13
CA ARG A 127 -4.15 2.26 18.93
C ARG A 127 -5.03 2.54 17.72
N ARG A 128 -6.09 1.75 17.51
CA ARG A 128 -7.07 1.95 16.44
C ARG A 128 -7.68 3.34 16.49
N LYS A 129 -8.13 3.78 17.67
CA LYS A 129 -8.70 5.11 17.86
C LYS A 129 -7.72 6.21 17.47
N ALA A 130 -6.47 6.13 17.96
CA ALA A 130 -5.44 7.11 17.64
C ALA A 130 -5.17 7.19 16.13
N LEU A 131 -4.94 6.04 15.49
CA LEU A 131 -4.67 5.97 14.05
C LEU A 131 -5.86 6.43 13.20
N THR A 132 -7.09 6.11 13.58
CA THR A 132 -8.30 6.54 12.85
C THR A 132 -8.47 8.06 12.91
N LEU A 133 -8.26 8.67 14.08
CA LEU A 133 -8.31 10.13 14.23
C LEU A 133 -7.22 10.81 13.40
N ALA A 134 -6.01 10.27 13.44
CA ALA A 134 -4.87 10.79 12.71
C ALA A 134 -5.11 10.69 11.19
N PHE A 135 -5.55 9.52 10.71
CA PHE A 135 -5.96 9.28 9.32
C PHE A 135 -7.02 10.28 8.85
N GLY A 136 -8.08 10.48 9.63
CA GLY A 136 -9.17 11.40 9.30
C GLY A 136 -8.70 12.86 9.21
N ARG A 137 -7.84 13.30 10.13
CA ARG A 137 -7.24 14.65 10.09
C ARG A 137 -6.35 14.83 8.86
N LEU A 138 -5.51 13.85 8.55
CA LEU A 138 -4.64 13.88 7.39
C LEU A 138 -5.44 13.95 6.07
N ALA A 139 -6.49 13.14 5.95
CA ALA A 139 -7.40 13.17 4.81
C ALA A 139 -8.08 14.54 4.67
N ALA A 140 -8.58 15.12 5.76
CA ALA A 140 -9.24 16.43 5.75
C ALA A 140 -8.28 17.58 5.38
N MET A 141 -7.05 17.57 5.90
CA MET A 141 -6.03 18.57 5.56
C MET A 141 -5.70 18.53 4.06
N ARG A 142 -5.49 17.34 3.50
CA ARG A 142 -5.21 17.18 2.06
C ARG A 142 -6.39 17.61 1.19
N ALA A 143 -7.62 17.26 1.57
CA ALA A 143 -8.81 17.71 0.86
C ALA A 143 -8.98 19.24 0.88
N GLY A 144 -8.56 19.90 1.96
CA GLY A 144 -8.51 21.35 2.08
C GLY A 144 -7.32 22.03 1.39
N GLY A 145 -6.42 21.27 0.76
CA GLY A 145 -5.21 21.80 0.11
C GLY A 145 -4.09 22.21 1.06
N ALA A 146 -4.14 21.82 2.34
CA ALA A 146 -3.08 22.06 3.30
C ALA A 146 -2.05 20.91 3.25
N GLU A 147 -0.76 21.25 3.26
CA GLU A 147 0.30 20.25 3.47
C GLU A 147 0.27 19.77 4.92
N ALA A 148 -0.04 18.49 5.08
CA ALA A 148 -0.13 17.85 6.37
C ALA A 148 1.23 17.28 6.78
N PHE A 149 1.84 17.85 7.81
CA PHE A 149 3.04 17.29 8.44
C PHE A 149 2.63 16.23 9.47
N THR A 150 2.72 14.95 9.06
CA THR A 150 2.86 13.74 9.91
C THR A 150 1.69 13.35 10.85
N LEU A 151 1.50 12.03 11.07
CA LEU A 151 0.60 11.45 12.10
C LEU A 151 1.32 11.26 13.44
#